data_AF-A0A8S8Z208-F1
#
_entry.id   AF-A0A8S8Z208-F1
#
_cell.length_a   1.000
_cell.length_b   1.000
_cell.length_c   1.000
_cell.angle_alpha   90.00
_cell.angle_beta   90.00
_cell.angle_gamma   90.00
#
_symmetry.space_group_name_H-M   'P 1'
#
loop_
_entity.id
_entity.type
_entity.pdbx_description
1 polymer ?
#
loop_
_entity_poly.entity_id
_entity_poly.type
_entity_poly.pdbx_seq_one_letter_code
_entity_poly.pdbx_strand_id
1 'polypeptide(L)'
;MTSTASRGPTEVPKDPGEQLAKLAKLGQTCPEYTAVGSAAHNELGAAVARLNQKFSNPEQVKKFTVLPRDLSVDHGELTPTLKFPQEANPRELGRRYRSDVR
;
A
#
# COMPACT_ATOMS: atom_id res chain seq x y z
N MET A 1 8.81 11.32 -30.40
CA MET A 1 8.00 10.08 -30.43
C MET A 1 8.69 9.06 -29.53
N THR A 2 8.41 9.06 -28.22
CA THR A 2 9.01 8.08 -27.31
C THR A 2 8.11 6.86 -27.24
N SER A 3 8.63 5.76 -27.78
CA SER A 3 8.01 4.44 -27.84
C SER A 3 7.63 3.93 -26.44
N THR A 4 6.34 3.90 -26.12
CA THR A 4 5.81 3.19 -24.96
C THR A 4 5.87 1.69 -25.24
N ALA A 5 7.00 1.06 -24.92
CA ALA A 5 7.09 -0.39 -24.87
C ALA A 5 6.25 -0.89 -23.71
N SER A 6 5.13 -1.53 -24.01
CA SER A 6 4.32 -2.29 -23.05
C SER A 6 5.19 -3.44 -22.52
N ARG A 7 5.83 -3.24 -21.36
CA ARG A 7 6.60 -4.27 -20.66
C ARG A 7 5.62 -5.20 -19.96
N GLY A 8 5.61 -6.46 -20.37
CA GLY A 8 4.76 -7.48 -19.78
C GLY A 8 5.07 -7.74 -18.29
N PRO A 9 4.16 -8.39 -17.56
CA PRO A 9 4.27 -8.64 -16.12
C PRO A 9 5.52 -9.43 -15.71
N THR A 10 6.18 -10.12 -16.64
CA THR A 10 7.39 -10.92 -16.40
C THR A 10 8.62 -10.09 -16.09
N GLU A 11 8.64 -8.79 -16.43
CA GLU A 11 9.80 -7.92 -16.20
C GLU A 11 9.78 -7.19 -14.85
N VAL A 12 8.66 -7.23 -14.12
CA VAL A 12 8.53 -6.56 -12.82
C VAL A 12 9.09 -7.50 -11.74
N PRO A 13 10.11 -7.07 -10.96
CA PRO A 13 10.61 -7.84 -9.83
C PRO A 13 9.46 -8.23 -8.88
N LYS A 14 9.52 -9.42 -8.30
CA LYS A 14 8.50 -9.89 -7.34
C LYS A 14 8.77 -9.37 -5.92
N ASP A 15 10.01 -9.00 -5.63
CA ASP A 15 10.35 -8.39 -4.35
C ASP A 15 9.90 -6.92 -4.33
N PRO A 16 9.15 -6.47 -3.31
CA PRO A 16 8.64 -5.11 -3.31
C PRO A 16 9.72 -4.04 -3.06
N GLY A 17 10.86 -4.40 -2.45
CA GLY A 17 12.02 -3.51 -2.34
C GLY A 17 12.68 -3.28 -3.71
N GLU A 18 12.85 -4.34 -4.49
CA GLU A 18 13.36 -4.25 -5.85
C GLU A 18 12.41 -3.51 -6.80
N GLN A 19 11.09 -3.64 -6.60
CA GLN A 19 10.08 -2.87 -7.33
C GLN A 19 10.25 -1.37 -7.09
N LEU A 20 10.37 -0.95 -5.83
CA LEU A 20 10.62 0.45 -5.47
C LEU A 20 11.93 0.97 -6.05
N ALA A 21 13.00 0.18 -5.97
CA ALA A 21 14.30 0.55 -6.55
C ALA A 21 14.23 0.68 -8.08
N LYS A 22 13.45 -0.18 -8.75
CA LYS A 22 13.21 -0.08 -10.19
C LYS A 22 12.37 1.15 -10.53
N LEU A 23 11.36 1.48 -9.72
CA LEU A 23 10.54 2.67 -9.89
C LEU A 23 11.38 3.95 -9.76
N ALA A 24 12.24 4.00 -8.75
CA ALA A 24 13.17 5.11 -8.54
C ALA A 24 14.13 5.29 -9.72
N LYS A 25 14.64 4.19 -10.29
CA LYS A 25 15.47 4.23 -11.53
C LYS A 25 14.71 4.76 -12.74
N LEU A 26 13.39 4.63 -12.78
CA LEU A 26 12.52 5.16 -13.84
C LEU A 26 12.08 6.62 -13.58
N GLY A 27 12.51 7.21 -12.46
CA GLY A 27 12.17 8.59 -12.09
C GLY A 27 10.73 8.78 -11.60
N GLN A 28 10.03 7.69 -11.24
CA GLN A 28 8.69 7.75 -10.67
C GLN A 28 8.72 7.50 -9.16
N THR A 29 7.75 8.08 -8.45
CA THR A 29 7.62 7.96 -6.99
C THR A 29 6.22 7.51 -6.61
N CYS A 30 6.09 6.58 -5.67
CA CYS A 30 4.79 6.11 -5.17
C CYS A 30 3.89 7.15 -4.47
N PRO A 31 4.39 8.20 -3.78
CA PRO A 31 3.54 9.13 -3.03
C PRO A 31 2.47 9.82 -3.87
N GLU A 32 2.70 10.04 -5.16
CA GLU A 32 1.71 10.61 -6.08
C GLU A 32 0.38 9.82 -6.08
N TYR A 33 0.45 8.51 -5.85
CA TYR A 33 -0.69 7.60 -5.85
C TYR A 33 -1.10 7.13 -4.46
N THR A 34 -0.20 7.13 -3.47
CA THR A 34 -0.49 6.57 -2.14
C THR A 34 -0.65 7.61 -1.04
N ALA A 35 -0.24 8.86 -1.27
CA ALA A 35 -0.41 9.92 -0.29
C ALA A 35 -1.88 10.22 -0.03
N VAL A 36 -2.17 10.72 1.18
CA VAL A 36 -3.50 11.19 1.55
C VAL A 36 -3.90 12.33 0.61
N GLY A 37 -5.08 12.22 0.01
CA GLY A 37 -5.59 13.21 -0.94
C GLY A 37 -5.21 12.97 -2.40
N SER A 38 -4.36 11.98 -2.69
CA SER A 38 -4.15 11.50 -4.07
C SER A 38 -5.46 10.98 -4.69
N ALA A 39 -5.51 10.92 -6.03
CA ALA A 39 -6.69 10.43 -6.74
C ALA A 39 -7.10 9.03 -6.29
N ALA A 40 -6.14 8.10 -6.18
CA ALA A 40 -6.40 6.73 -5.74
C ALA A 40 -6.82 6.65 -4.26
N HIS A 41 -6.22 7.46 -3.38
CA HIS A 41 -6.66 7.53 -1.98
C HIS A 41 -8.12 8.00 -1.87
N ASN A 42 -8.52 9.01 -2.65
CA ASN A 42 -9.88 9.54 -2.62
C ASN A 42 -10.89 8.54 -3.20
N GLU A 43 -10.54 7.83 -4.27
CA GLU A 43 -11.37 6.75 -4.83
C GLU A 43 -11.58 5.63 -3.81
N LEU A 44 -10.51 5.19 -3.14
CA LEU A 44 -10.58 4.19 -2.09
C LEU A 44 -11.42 4.69 -0.91
N GLY A 45 -11.25 5.95 -0.52
CA GLY A 45 -12.06 6.60 0.52
C GLY A 45 -13.56 6.60 0.18
N ALA A 46 -13.93 6.88 -1.07
CA ALA A 46 -15.31 6.80 -1.53
C ALA A 46 -15.84 5.36 -1.51
N ALA A 47 -15.03 4.37 -1.89
CA ALA A 47 -15.39 2.96 -1.81
C ALA A 47 -15.59 2.50 -0.35
N VAL A 48 -14.70 2.90 0.56
CA VAL A 48 -14.80 2.64 2.00
C VAL A 48 -16.05 3.30 2.58
N ALA A 49 -16.36 4.53 2.20
CA ALA A 49 -17.58 5.22 2.64
C ALA A 49 -18.85 4.47 2.21
N ARG A 50 -18.90 4.00 0.95
CA ARG A 50 -20.00 3.15 0.46
C ARG A 50 -20.08 1.83 1.23
N LEU A 51 -18.95 1.23 1.56
CA LEU A 51 -18.90 -0.02 2.33
C LEU A 51 -19.40 0.18 3.76
N ASN A 52 -18.99 1.25 4.43
CA ASN A 52 -19.37 1.59 5.80
C ASN A 52 -20.90 1.74 5.99
N GLN A 53 -21.65 2.04 4.93
CA GLN A 53 -23.13 2.07 4.97
C GLN A 53 -23.76 0.69 5.27
N LYS A 54 -23.01 -0.40 5.07
CA LYS A 54 -23.47 -1.78 5.32
C LYS A 54 -23.13 -2.28 6.74
N PHE A 55 -22.37 -1.51 7.52
CA PHE A 55 -21.83 -1.93 8.82
C PHE A 55 -22.27 -1.00 9.95
N SER A 56 -22.32 -1.55 11.17
CA SER A 56 -22.63 -0.77 12.37
C SER A 56 -21.47 0.16 12.74
N ASN A 57 -21.75 1.28 13.41
CA ASN A 57 -20.74 2.28 13.81
C ASN A 57 -19.43 1.71 14.43
N PRO A 58 -19.45 0.63 15.26
CA PRO A 58 -18.21 0.05 15.81
C PRO A 58 -17.33 -0.65 14.77
N GLU A 59 -17.92 -1.16 13.68
CA GLU A 59 -17.24 -1.96 12.66
C GLU A 59 -16.75 -1.12 11.46
N GLN A 60 -17.18 0.14 11.39
CA GLN A 60 -16.82 1.03 10.30
C GLN A 60 -15.34 1.39 10.31
N VAL A 61 -14.74 1.43 9.12
CA VAL A 61 -13.36 1.89 8.93
C VAL A 61 -13.33 3.42 9.05
N LYS A 62 -12.74 3.91 10.15
CA LYS A 62 -12.61 5.36 10.42
C LYS A 62 -11.37 6.00 9.84
N LYS A 63 -10.27 5.24 9.76
CA LYS A 63 -8.97 5.68 9.25
C LYS A 63 -8.31 4.52 8.53
N PHE A 64 -7.69 4.80 7.40
CA PHE A 64 -6.88 3.84 6.65
C PHE A 64 -5.66 4.57 6.06
N THR A 65 -4.70 3.79 5.60
CA THR A 65 -3.48 4.28 4.96
C THR A 65 -3.20 3.38 3.76
N VAL A 66 -2.87 4.00 2.63
CA VAL A 66 -2.42 3.28 1.44
C VAL A 66 -0.91 3.19 1.50
N LEU A 67 -0.39 1.97 1.50
CA LEU A 67 1.05 1.74 1.56
C LEU A 67 1.67 1.83 0.16
N PRO A 68 2.90 2.35 0.03
CA PRO A 68 3.61 2.43 -1.24
C PRO A 68 4.14 1.08 -1.74
N ARG A 69 4.03 0.02 -0.92
CA ARG A 69 4.47 -1.35 -1.20
C ARG A 69 3.58 -2.36 -0.48
N ASP A 70 3.64 -3.61 -0.96
CA ASP A 70 2.98 -4.75 -0.33
C ASP A 70 3.61 -5.11 1.02
N LEU A 71 2.86 -5.83 1.86
CA LEU A 71 3.42 -6.41 3.09
C LEU A 71 4.31 -7.61 2.77
N SER A 72 5.47 -7.75 3.43
CA SER A 72 6.38 -8.89 3.20
C SER A 72 6.72 -9.67 4.48
N VAL A 73 6.99 -10.95 4.28
CA VAL A 73 7.54 -11.87 5.27
C VAL A 73 8.96 -11.45 5.67
N ASP A 74 9.77 -10.97 4.72
CA ASP A 74 11.17 -10.60 4.95
C ASP A 74 11.32 -9.39 5.89
N HIS A 75 10.31 -8.51 5.90
CA HIS A 75 10.26 -7.35 6.80
C HIS A 75 9.55 -7.65 8.13
N GLY A 76 9.16 -8.90 8.36
CA GLY A 76 8.47 -9.36 9.57
C GLY A 76 7.03 -8.88 9.69
N GLU A 77 6.42 -8.39 8.61
CA GLU A 77 5.04 -7.85 8.60
C GLU A 77 3.99 -8.95 8.42
N LEU A 78 4.41 -10.05 7.80
CA LEU A 78 3.64 -11.27 7.61
C LEU A 78 4.44 -12.47 8.10
N THR A 79 3.74 -13.50 8.58
CA THR A 79 4.32 -14.83 8.76
C THR A 79 4.56 -15.49 7.39
N PRO A 80 5.39 -16.54 7.30
CA PRO A 80 5.50 -17.36 6.08
C PRO A 80 4.16 -17.91 5.58
N THR A 81 3.15 -17.97 6.46
CA THR A 81 1.77 -18.38 6.17
C THR A 81 0.83 -17.21 5.80
N LEU A 82 1.37 -16.03 5.50
CA LEU A 82 0.64 -14.82 5.09
C LEU A 82 -0.39 -14.33 6.12
N LYS A 83 -0.10 -14.52 7.42
CA LYS A 83 -0.89 -13.98 8.53
C LYS A 83 -0.14 -12.82 9.18
N PHE A 84 -0.88 -11.91 9.81
CA PHE A 84 -0.26 -10.92 10.68
C PHE A 84 0.36 -11.61 11.90
N PRO A 85 1.66 -11.46 12.14
CA PRO A 85 2.28 -11.93 13.37
C PRO A 85 1.73 -11.16 14.57
N GLN A 86 1.78 -11.78 15.75
CA GLN A 86 1.47 -11.12 17.01
C GLN A 86 2.37 -9.88 17.23
N GLU A 87 3.63 -9.96 16.80
CA GLU A 87 4.64 -8.91 16.93
C GLU A 87 4.41 -7.73 15.98
N ALA A 88 4.09 -7.99 14.71
CA ALA A 88 3.78 -6.96 13.72
C ALA A 88 2.29 -6.60 13.64
N ASN A 89 1.58 -6.77 14.76
CA ASN A 89 0.17 -6.39 14.94
C ASN A 89 -0.14 -5.05 14.25
N PRO A 90 -1.34 -4.89 13.60
CA PRO A 90 -1.77 -3.65 12.95
C PRO A 90 -1.51 -2.35 13.73
N ARG A 91 -1.48 -2.42 15.08
CA ARG A 91 -1.12 -1.27 15.93
C ARG A 91 0.34 -0.84 15.78
N GLU A 92 1.28 -1.77 15.76
CA GLU A 92 2.72 -1.51 15.58
C GLU A 92 3.01 -1.15 14.13
N LEU A 93 2.35 -1.81 13.17
CA LEU A 93 2.43 -1.46 11.76
C LEU A 93 1.97 -0.01 11.53
N GLY A 94 0.83 0.36 12.14
CA GLY A 94 0.32 1.73 12.12
C GLY A 94 1.15 2.75 12.91
N ARG A 95 2.14 2.32 13.71
CA ARG A 95 3.17 3.22 14.28
C ARG A 95 4.32 3.39 13.29
N ARG A 96 4.80 2.29 12.70
CA ARG A 96 5.89 2.27 11.73
C ARG A 96 5.59 3.14 10.51
N TYR A 97 4.40 3.02 9.93
CA TYR A 97 4.00 3.76 8.73
C TYR A 97 3.38 5.12 9.01
N ARG A 98 3.23 5.54 10.28
CA ARG A 98 2.67 6.86 10.61
C ARG A 98 3.59 8.00 10.18
N SER A 99 4.91 7.77 10.14
CA SER A 99 5.90 8.76 9.73
C SER A 99 5.87 9.04 8.23
N ASP A 100 5.44 8.07 7.42
CA ASP A 100 5.52 8.13 5.95
C ASP A 100 4.29 8.80 5.31
N VAL A 101 3.32 9.22 6.12
CA VAL A 101 2.00 9.72 5.68
C VAL A 101 1.85 11.24 5.91
N ARG A 102 2.96 11.97 6.12
CA ARG A 102 2.95 13.43 6.23
C ARG A 102 3.28 14.12 4.92
#